data_AF-A0A7S4E517-F1
#
_entry.id   AF-A0A7S4E517-F1
#
_cell.length_a   1.000
_cell.length_b   1.000
_cell.length_c   1.000
_cell.angle_alpha   90.00
_cell.angle_beta   90.00
_cell.angle_gamma   90.00
#
_symmetry.space_group_name_H-M   'P 1'
#
loop_
_entity.id
_entity.type
_entity.pdbx_description
1 polymer ?
#
loop_
_entity_poly.entity_id
_entity_poly.type
_entity_poly.pdbx_seq_one_letter_code
_entity_poly.pdbx_strand_id
1 'polypeptide(L)'
;MARRPRRTCASYAQKYHSAPAGTMAHCLRTLAGFLRPPQTYALCLTAKSFHVKENDVPRATRALRVSLESSLARVLKARGVSPEAVDFKALVDADGRPGALIAGSTMAQCVLGTVWTGDEYPGARRRVEMDPDSEYYKDKIDVDIFTTAAAAPGVRSRLCGRGLTLSTVQCGPNCMYLDLGADLMGKAMECRVHHTEGYSLTPEEGYCFDEYDSDDSDREEFSLADATAWASGATRDMDTRNASFDGLQSEGAYGFIEDWNAPEYRIRAAADTDAFSYDRRLDEEKIIDLVIANTNVADARTLLASCDLNISKASWDGRVFRIPDPHRSFRSETRMDPRRLELMSAFADKLLENPPTRIHFDNPRNLYTLKETWDAICHVFETPREGQPKWSAEFTYEPSGYLPPPRMHHNWFAKLFLRQEKYKARGIRLLDLPPNFATVVGRIEIDLDHY
;
A
#
# COMPACT_ATOMS: atom_id res chain seq x y z
N MET A 1 -2.38 -18.25 71.66
CA MET A 1 -2.18 -18.21 70.20
C MET A 1 -3.22 -17.28 69.57
N ALA A 2 -2.83 -16.05 69.26
CA ALA A 2 -3.73 -15.05 68.67
C ALA A 2 -3.83 -15.25 67.15
N ARG A 3 -5.06 -15.43 66.63
CA ARG A 3 -5.35 -15.52 65.19
C ARG A 3 -5.14 -14.16 64.52
N ARG A 4 -4.28 -14.10 63.50
CA ARG A 4 -4.12 -12.91 62.64
C ARG A 4 -5.43 -12.60 61.90
N PRO A 5 -5.83 -11.33 61.79
CA PRO A 5 -7.04 -10.96 61.05
C PRO A 5 -6.81 -11.14 59.55
N ARG A 6 -7.78 -11.80 58.89
CA ARG A 6 -7.85 -11.88 57.42
C ARG A 6 -8.07 -10.47 56.86
N ARG A 7 -7.05 -9.90 56.23
CA ARG A 7 -7.20 -8.71 55.39
C ARG A 7 -8.05 -9.08 54.18
N THR A 8 -9.30 -8.64 54.15
CA THR A 8 -10.19 -8.78 53.00
C THR A 8 -9.78 -7.80 51.89
N CYS A 9 -9.85 -8.22 50.61
CA CYS A 9 -9.55 -7.41 49.43
C CYS A 9 -10.27 -6.04 49.38
N ALA A 10 -11.34 -5.85 50.15
CA ALA A 10 -12.04 -4.57 50.30
C ALA A 10 -11.14 -3.42 50.79
N SER A 11 -10.12 -3.68 51.63
CA SER A 11 -9.25 -2.61 52.14
C SER A 11 -8.22 -2.09 51.12
N TYR A 12 -8.02 -2.80 50.00
CA TYR A 12 -7.18 -2.34 48.89
C TYR A 12 -7.99 -1.45 47.93
N ALA A 13 -9.25 -1.80 47.65
CA ALA A 13 -10.10 -1.03 46.74
C ALA A 13 -10.34 0.41 47.23
N GLN A 14 -10.47 0.62 48.55
CA GLN A 14 -10.74 1.93 49.12
C GLN A 14 -9.54 2.89 49.08
N LYS A 15 -8.30 2.37 49.01
CA LYS A 15 -7.08 3.19 49.04
C LYS A 15 -6.66 3.74 47.67
N TYR A 16 -7.19 3.18 46.58
CA TYR A 16 -6.88 3.61 45.20
C TYR A 16 -8.01 4.40 44.52
N HIS A 17 -9.16 4.57 45.18
CA HIS A 17 -10.24 5.44 44.70
C HIS A 17 -9.98 6.94 44.91
N SER A 18 -8.88 7.32 45.57
CA SER A 18 -8.51 8.71 45.84
C SER A 18 -7.45 9.29 44.89
N ALA A 19 -6.99 8.53 43.88
CA ALA A 19 -6.17 9.13 42.83
C ALA A 19 -7.06 10.13 42.06
N PRO A 20 -6.66 11.41 41.93
CA PRO A 20 -7.40 12.36 41.11
C PRO A 20 -7.64 11.74 39.74
N ALA A 21 -8.85 11.89 39.19
CA ALA A 21 -9.21 11.30 37.89
C ALA A 21 -8.18 11.65 36.79
N GLY A 22 -7.54 12.81 36.89
CA GLY A 22 -6.43 13.24 36.03
C GLY A 22 -5.14 12.40 36.14
N THR A 23 -4.79 11.89 37.32
CA THR A 23 -3.58 11.08 37.53
C THR A 23 -3.71 9.72 36.84
N MET A 24 -4.87 9.06 36.98
CA MET A 24 -5.13 7.77 36.32
C MET A 24 -5.15 7.93 34.79
N ALA A 25 -5.83 8.96 34.28
CA ALA A 25 -5.87 9.24 32.83
C ALA A 25 -4.48 9.58 32.26
N HIS A 26 -3.63 10.25 33.04
CA HIS A 26 -2.24 10.50 32.65
C HIS A 26 -1.40 9.22 32.64
N CYS A 27 -1.42 8.42 33.70
CA CYS A 27 -0.69 7.15 33.76
C CYS A 27 -1.08 6.19 32.64
N LEU A 28 -2.38 6.10 32.30
CA LEU A 28 -2.86 5.27 31.21
C LEU A 28 -2.34 5.72 29.84
N ARG A 29 -2.29 7.03 29.58
CA ARG A 29 -1.71 7.57 28.35
C ARG A 29 -0.21 7.26 28.26
N THR A 30 0.52 7.47 29.35
CA THR A 30 1.96 7.16 29.41
C THR A 30 2.22 5.68 29.15
N LEU A 31 1.51 4.78 29.85
CA LEU A 31 1.64 3.34 29.65
C LEU A 31 1.31 2.93 28.20
N ALA A 32 0.25 3.47 27.63
CA ALA A 32 -0.16 3.15 26.27
C ALA A 32 0.88 3.54 25.21
N GLY A 33 1.70 4.57 25.45
CA GLY A 33 2.80 4.94 24.55
C GLY A 33 3.92 3.89 24.48
N PHE A 34 4.10 3.10 25.55
CA PHE A 34 5.09 2.02 25.61
C PHE A 34 4.53 0.66 25.19
N LEU A 35 3.23 0.43 25.34
CA LEU A 35 2.57 -0.81 24.93
C LEU A 35 2.36 -0.86 23.42
N ARG A 36 2.45 -2.07 22.86
CA ARG A 36 2.01 -2.32 21.47
C ARG A 36 0.48 -2.20 21.38
N PRO A 37 -0.08 -1.77 20.24
CA PRO A 37 -1.52 -1.62 20.12
C PRO A 37 -2.35 -2.87 20.45
N PRO A 38 -1.94 -4.11 20.10
CA PRO A 38 -2.59 -5.32 20.58
C PRO A 38 -2.68 -5.46 22.10
N GLN A 39 -1.60 -5.08 22.81
CA GLN A 39 -1.53 -5.15 24.27
C GLN A 39 -2.40 -4.06 24.90
N THR A 40 -2.35 -2.84 24.36
CA THR A 40 -3.22 -1.74 24.77
C THR A 40 -4.68 -2.10 24.55
N TYR A 41 -5.02 -2.68 23.40
CA TYR A 41 -6.36 -3.13 23.09
C TYR A 41 -6.86 -4.20 24.07
N ALA A 42 -6.06 -5.24 24.31
CA ALA A 42 -6.38 -6.29 25.28
C ALA A 42 -6.59 -5.73 26.70
N LEU A 43 -5.71 -4.81 27.13
CA LEU A 43 -5.83 -4.12 28.42
C LEU A 43 -7.16 -3.36 28.52
N CYS A 44 -7.52 -2.60 27.49
CA CYS A 44 -8.77 -1.84 27.45
C CYS A 44 -10.02 -2.71 27.60
N LEU A 45 -9.97 -3.98 27.18
CA LEU A 45 -11.08 -4.93 27.33
C LEU A 45 -11.23 -5.50 28.74
N THR A 46 -10.24 -5.32 29.63
CA THR A 46 -10.22 -5.98 30.95
C THR A 46 -11.17 -5.36 31.96
N ALA A 47 -11.57 -4.09 31.80
CA ALA A 47 -12.34 -3.37 32.80
C ALA A 47 -13.29 -2.31 32.23
N LYS A 48 -14.50 -2.23 32.80
CA LYS A 48 -15.53 -1.23 32.44
C LYS A 48 -15.05 0.22 32.57
N SER A 49 -14.10 0.49 33.47
CA SER A 49 -13.53 1.82 33.70
C SER A 49 -12.84 2.42 32.47
N PHE A 50 -12.37 1.60 31.53
CA PHE A 50 -11.82 2.05 30.25
C PHE A 50 -12.90 2.55 29.28
N HIS A 51 -14.14 2.14 29.46
CA HIS A 51 -15.27 2.52 28.62
C HIS A 51 -16.05 3.72 29.16
N VAL A 52 -15.65 4.24 30.34
CA VAL A 52 -16.15 5.52 30.84
C VAL A 52 -15.70 6.64 29.91
N LYS A 53 -16.65 7.46 29.48
CA LYS A 53 -16.39 8.61 28.62
C LYS A 53 -15.85 9.78 29.42
N GLU A 54 -14.89 10.46 28.84
CA GLU A 54 -14.37 11.74 29.32
C GLU A 54 -14.34 12.68 28.10
N ASN A 55 -15.02 13.82 28.18
CA ASN A 55 -15.30 14.69 27.02
C ASN A 55 -15.80 13.87 25.81
N ASP A 56 -16.83 13.05 26.03
CA ASP A 56 -17.46 12.16 25.04
C ASP A 56 -16.60 11.05 24.42
N VAL A 57 -15.31 10.97 24.74
CA VAL A 57 -14.39 9.95 24.22
C VAL A 57 -14.10 8.90 25.31
N PRO A 58 -14.26 7.60 25.04
CA PRO A 58 -13.85 6.55 25.97
C PRO A 58 -12.36 6.62 26.28
N ARG A 59 -11.98 6.37 27.55
CA ARG A 59 -10.55 6.26 27.94
C ARG A 59 -9.79 5.22 27.13
N ALA A 60 -10.46 4.12 26.78
CA ALA A 60 -9.95 3.07 25.89
C ALA A 60 -9.49 3.65 24.55
N THR A 61 -10.34 4.48 23.93
CA THR A 61 -10.04 5.11 22.63
C THR A 61 -8.84 6.03 22.73
N ARG A 62 -8.74 6.83 23.81
CA ARG A 62 -7.59 7.72 24.03
C ARG A 62 -6.29 6.93 24.23
N ALA A 63 -6.32 5.88 25.06
CA ALA A 63 -5.15 5.03 25.29
C ALA A 63 -4.72 4.33 23.99
N LEU A 64 -5.67 3.73 23.26
CA LEU A 64 -5.37 3.05 22.00
C LEU A 64 -4.81 4.00 20.96
N ARG A 65 -5.34 5.24 20.88
CA ARG A 65 -4.81 6.27 19.99
C ARG A 65 -3.34 6.59 20.29
N VAL A 66 -2.98 6.82 21.55
CA VAL A 66 -1.57 7.08 21.93
C VAL A 66 -0.66 5.92 21.52
N SER A 67 -1.11 4.67 21.72
CA SER A 67 -0.37 3.48 21.34
C SER A 67 -0.18 3.37 19.81
N LEU A 68 -1.23 3.67 19.03
CA LEU A 68 -1.18 3.68 17.57
C LEU A 68 -0.32 4.82 17.02
N GLU A 69 -0.44 6.04 17.53
CA GLU A 69 0.41 7.18 17.12
C GLU A 69 1.89 6.88 17.42
N SER A 70 2.19 6.33 18.60
CA SER A 70 3.54 5.90 18.96
C SER A 70 4.06 4.78 18.07
N SER A 71 3.17 3.87 17.64
CA SER A 71 3.50 2.77 16.72
C SER A 71 3.79 3.28 15.32
N LEU A 72 2.92 4.13 14.77
CA LEU A 72 3.09 4.75 13.47
C LEU A 72 4.41 5.54 13.41
N ALA A 73 4.71 6.34 14.43
CA ALA A 73 5.97 7.07 14.50
C ALA A 73 7.21 6.16 14.46
N ARG A 74 7.16 4.98 15.11
CA ARG A 74 8.25 4.00 15.03
C ARG A 74 8.39 3.40 13.64
N VAL A 75 7.27 3.06 12.99
CA VAL A 75 7.26 2.48 11.64
C VAL A 75 7.83 3.47 10.62
N LEU A 76 7.37 4.73 10.66
CA LEU A 76 7.87 5.78 9.77
C LEU A 76 9.36 6.09 10.01
N LYS A 77 9.78 6.17 11.28
CA LYS A 77 11.18 6.38 11.64
C LYS A 77 12.09 5.27 11.13
N ALA A 78 11.62 4.03 11.06
CA ALA A 78 12.37 2.92 10.49
C ALA A 78 12.65 3.07 8.98
N ARG A 79 12.03 4.06 8.32
CA ARG A 79 12.26 4.45 6.93
C ARG A 79 12.84 5.86 6.77
N GLY A 80 13.26 6.50 7.87
CA GLY A 80 13.70 7.89 7.84
C GLY A 80 12.57 8.91 7.59
N VAL A 81 11.30 8.47 7.54
CA VAL A 81 10.16 9.37 7.31
C VAL A 81 9.72 10.01 8.63
N SER A 82 9.62 11.34 8.65
CA SER A 82 9.08 12.06 9.81
C SER A 82 7.54 11.96 9.85
N PRO A 83 6.92 11.78 11.03
CA PRO A 83 5.45 11.78 11.16
C PRO A 83 4.78 13.06 10.62
N GLU A 84 5.48 14.19 10.68
CA GLU A 84 5.01 15.48 10.17
C GLU A 84 4.92 15.52 8.63
N ALA A 85 5.74 14.72 7.93
CA ALA A 85 5.66 14.57 6.48
C ALA A 85 4.34 13.96 6.02
N VAL A 86 3.70 13.16 6.90
CA VAL A 86 2.48 12.42 6.61
C VAL A 86 1.29 12.84 7.48
N ASP A 87 1.35 14.03 8.08
CA ASP A 87 0.20 14.64 8.77
C ASP A 87 -0.73 15.28 7.75
N PHE A 88 -1.76 14.54 7.31
CA PHE A 88 -2.73 14.99 6.31
C PHE A 88 -3.99 15.63 6.89
N LYS A 89 -4.02 15.97 8.19
CA LYS A 89 -5.23 16.50 8.84
C LYS A 89 -5.80 17.75 8.18
N ALA A 90 -5.01 18.52 7.44
CA ALA A 90 -5.44 19.74 6.75
C ALA A 90 -6.04 19.46 5.36
N LEU A 91 -5.85 18.26 4.80
CA LEU A 91 -6.31 17.86 3.48
C LEU A 91 -7.66 17.14 3.60
N VAL A 92 -8.69 17.90 3.95
CA VAL A 92 -10.08 17.43 3.98
C VAL A 92 -10.95 18.30 3.10
N ASP A 93 -11.93 17.71 2.43
CA ASP A 93 -12.91 18.48 1.65
C ASP A 93 -13.93 19.18 2.57
N ALA A 94 -14.84 19.95 1.95
CA ALA A 94 -15.89 20.68 2.68
C ALA A 94 -16.85 19.76 3.46
N ASP A 95 -17.01 18.50 3.03
CA ASP A 95 -17.82 17.48 3.68
C ASP A 95 -17.04 16.72 4.78
N GLY A 96 -15.77 17.09 5.00
CA GLY A 96 -14.88 16.45 5.97
C GLY A 96 -14.32 15.09 5.51
N ARG A 97 -14.41 14.78 4.22
CA ARG A 97 -13.80 13.57 3.64
C ARG A 97 -12.30 13.77 3.50
N PRO A 98 -11.48 12.75 3.82
CA PRO A 98 -10.03 12.87 3.71
C PRO A 98 -9.60 12.88 2.25
N GLY A 99 -8.80 13.87 1.89
CA GLY A 99 -8.12 13.95 0.60
C GLY A 99 -6.87 13.09 0.54
N ALA A 100 -6.25 12.76 1.67
CA ALA A 100 -5.10 11.86 1.75
C ALA A 100 -5.07 11.03 3.04
N LEU A 101 -4.49 9.83 2.98
CA LEU A 101 -4.30 8.93 4.11
C LEU A 101 -3.15 7.96 3.89
N ILE A 102 -2.59 7.41 4.98
CA ILE A 102 -1.65 6.29 4.93
C ILE A 102 -2.45 5.00 5.09
N ALA A 103 -2.11 3.94 4.34
CA ALA A 103 -2.71 2.62 4.51
C ALA A 103 -1.72 1.49 4.24
N GLY A 104 -2.22 0.30 3.91
CA GLY A 104 -1.40 -0.81 3.43
C GLY A 104 -0.49 -1.40 4.51
N SER A 105 0.73 -1.74 4.08
CA SER A 105 1.69 -2.50 4.89
C SER A 105 2.20 -1.70 6.10
N THR A 106 2.40 -0.39 5.92
CA THR A 106 2.73 0.55 7.00
C THR A 106 1.66 0.56 8.09
N MET A 107 0.38 0.57 7.71
CA MET A 107 -0.70 0.57 8.70
C MET A 107 -0.92 -0.80 9.35
N ALA A 108 -0.68 -1.91 8.65
CA ALA A 108 -0.66 -3.23 9.27
C ALA A 108 0.41 -3.32 10.37
N GLN A 109 1.64 -2.85 10.09
CA GLN A 109 2.72 -2.74 11.08
C GLN A 109 2.34 -1.87 12.28
N CYS A 110 1.76 -0.70 12.00
CA CYS A 110 1.26 0.22 13.01
C CYS A 110 0.28 -0.50 13.96
N VAL A 111 -0.76 -1.13 13.40
CA VAL A 111 -1.81 -1.85 14.15
C VAL A 111 -1.27 -3.01 14.98
N LEU A 112 -0.24 -3.70 14.50
CA LEU A 112 0.37 -4.82 15.22
C LEU A 112 1.42 -4.38 16.23
N GLY A 113 1.92 -3.15 16.14
CA GLY A 113 3.01 -2.68 16.99
C GLY A 113 4.34 -3.30 16.63
N THR A 114 4.56 -3.64 15.37
CA THR A 114 5.74 -4.34 14.86
C THR A 114 6.39 -3.53 13.74
N VAL A 115 7.70 -3.64 13.59
CA VAL A 115 8.47 -3.11 12.46
C VAL A 115 9.10 -4.29 11.75
N TRP A 116 8.86 -4.42 10.44
CA TRP A 116 9.40 -5.51 9.64
C TRP A 116 10.69 -5.04 8.95
N THR A 117 11.84 -5.61 9.31
CA THR A 117 13.16 -5.14 8.85
C THR A 117 13.75 -5.94 7.68
N GLY A 118 12.94 -6.69 6.92
CA GLY A 118 13.41 -7.45 5.74
C GLY A 118 14.08 -8.79 6.06
N ASP A 119 14.92 -8.84 7.10
CA ASP A 119 15.72 -10.01 7.50
C ASP A 119 14.91 -11.26 7.94
N GLU A 120 13.62 -11.11 8.24
CA GLU A 120 12.79 -12.13 8.89
C GLU A 120 12.12 -13.12 7.91
N TYR A 121 12.47 -13.09 6.61
CA TYR A 121 11.86 -13.95 5.60
C TYR A 121 12.76 -15.12 5.16
N PRO A 122 12.70 -16.30 5.83
CA PRO A 122 13.47 -17.48 5.44
C PRO A 122 13.08 -18.07 4.07
N GLY A 123 11.99 -17.61 3.46
CA GLY A 123 11.56 -18.02 2.11
C GLY A 123 12.31 -17.34 0.96
N ALA A 124 12.98 -16.19 1.19
CA ALA A 124 13.70 -15.46 0.15
C ALA A 124 15.00 -16.16 -0.26
N ARG A 125 15.56 -17.00 0.63
CA ARG A 125 16.81 -17.73 0.37
C ARG A 125 16.63 -19.01 -0.44
N ARG A 126 15.40 -19.50 -0.68
CA ARG A 126 15.18 -20.86 -1.24
C ARG A 126 14.48 -20.93 -2.58
N ARG A 127 14.12 -19.80 -3.21
CA ARG A 127 13.45 -19.80 -4.53
C ARG A 127 13.93 -18.69 -5.43
N VAL A 128 15.24 -18.67 -5.63
CA VAL A 128 15.93 -17.65 -6.40
C VAL A 128 17.12 -18.36 -7.07
N GLU A 129 16.85 -19.04 -8.20
CA GLU A 129 17.67 -18.89 -9.42
C GLU A 129 17.32 -17.54 -10.09
N MET A 130 16.49 -16.72 -9.45
CA MET A 130 16.48 -15.28 -9.63
C MET A 130 17.81 -14.71 -9.15
N ASP A 131 18.08 -13.49 -9.57
CA ASP A 131 19.20 -12.71 -9.08
C ASP A 131 19.17 -12.62 -7.53
N PRO A 132 20.28 -12.90 -6.82
CA PRO A 132 20.47 -12.47 -5.43
C PRO A 132 20.09 -10.99 -5.20
N ASP A 133 20.10 -10.17 -6.25
CA ASP A 133 19.78 -8.75 -6.27
C ASP A 133 18.31 -8.45 -6.66
N SER A 134 17.45 -9.48 -6.78
CA SER A 134 16.01 -9.28 -6.94
C SER A 134 15.40 -8.65 -5.68
N GLU A 135 15.41 -7.32 -5.63
CA GLU A 135 14.86 -6.44 -4.60
C GLU A 135 13.32 -6.55 -4.46
N TYR A 136 12.64 -7.17 -5.43
CA TYR A 136 11.19 -7.07 -5.63
C TYR A 136 10.34 -7.44 -4.39
N TYR A 137 10.88 -8.29 -3.50
CA TYR A 137 10.27 -8.61 -2.20
C TYR A 137 11.21 -8.48 -1.01
N LYS A 138 12.45 -8.06 -1.25
CA LYS A 138 13.48 -7.95 -0.22
C LYS A 138 13.42 -6.52 0.33
N ASP A 139 13.18 -6.43 1.64
CA ASP A 139 13.76 -5.40 2.49
C ASP A 139 13.19 -3.98 2.54
N LYS A 140 12.18 -3.61 1.75
CA LYS A 140 11.58 -2.25 1.82
C LYS A 140 10.22 -2.20 2.56
N ILE A 141 10.17 -1.52 3.72
CA ILE A 141 8.93 -1.01 4.36
C ILE A 141 8.49 0.11 3.45
N ASP A 142 7.49 -0.19 2.65
CA ASP A 142 6.77 0.73 1.79
C ASP A 142 5.81 1.59 2.63
N VAL A 143 5.85 2.91 2.43
CA VAL A 143 4.85 3.84 2.97
C VAL A 143 3.86 4.20 1.88
N ASP A 144 2.69 3.55 1.92
CA ASP A 144 1.63 3.74 0.93
C ASP A 144 0.73 4.91 1.35
N ILE A 145 0.76 6.01 0.59
CA ILE A 145 -0.11 7.16 0.76
C ILE A 145 -1.15 7.15 -0.35
N PHE A 146 -2.42 7.10 0.02
CA PHE A 146 -3.54 7.17 -0.92
C PHE A 146 -4.09 8.59 -0.91
N THR A 147 -4.19 9.23 -2.08
CA THR A 147 -4.64 10.61 -2.21
C THR A 147 -5.65 10.78 -3.34
N THR A 148 -6.56 11.74 -3.20
CA THR A 148 -7.38 12.23 -4.30
C THR A 148 -6.54 13.10 -5.23
N ALA A 149 -6.94 13.22 -6.50
CA ALA A 149 -6.28 14.12 -7.47
C ALA A 149 -6.21 15.56 -6.94
N ALA A 150 -7.32 16.06 -6.38
CA ALA A 150 -7.41 17.42 -5.84
C ALA A 150 -6.45 17.68 -4.66
N ALA A 151 -6.15 16.66 -3.85
CA ALA A 151 -5.25 16.79 -2.71
C ALA A 151 -3.77 16.55 -3.08
N ALA A 152 -3.49 15.93 -4.23
CA ALA A 152 -2.14 15.53 -4.62
C ALA A 152 -1.12 16.69 -4.58
N PRO A 153 -1.37 17.89 -5.17
CA PRO A 153 -0.41 19.00 -5.10
C PRO A 153 -0.02 19.40 -3.65
N GLY A 154 -0.98 19.34 -2.73
CA GLY A 154 -0.76 19.61 -1.31
C GLY A 154 0.05 18.53 -0.60
N VAL A 155 -0.14 17.26 -0.99
CA VAL A 155 0.69 16.15 -0.50
C VAL A 155 2.12 16.28 -1.02
N ARG A 156 2.30 16.49 -2.33
CA ARG A 156 3.62 16.65 -2.97
C ARG A 156 4.45 17.75 -2.31
N SER A 157 3.86 18.93 -2.13
CA SER A 157 4.52 20.07 -1.45
C SER A 157 4.94 19.74 -0.02
N ARG A 158 4.12 18.95 0.69
CA ARG A 158 4.43 18.52 2.05
C ARG A 158 5.56 17.51 2.07
N LEU A 159 5.56 16.53 1.17
CA LEU A 159 6.63 15.54 1.08
C LEU A 159 7.95 16.26 0.73
N CYS A 160 7.96 17.05 -0.34
CA CYS A 160 9.15 17.79 -0.77
C CYS A 160 9.67 18.77 0.29
N GLY A 161 8.76 19.53 0.92
CA GLY A 161 9.10 20.44 2.02
C GLY A 161 9.55 19.75 3.31
N ARG A 162 9.59 18.41 3.35
CA ARG A 162 9.99 17.60 4.51
C ARG A 162 11.15 16.66 4.20
N GLY A 163 11.99 17.02 3.22
CA GLY A 163 13.23 16.30 2.92
C GLY A 163 13.02 15.03 2.12
N LEU A 164 12.00 15.02 1.27
CA LEU A 164 11.77 13.97 0.27
C LEU A 164 11.90 14.56 -1.13
N THR A 165 12.24 13.73 -2.09
CA THR A 165 12.34 14.12 -3.50
C THR A 165 11.55 13.14 -4.34
N LEU A 166 10.77 13.65 -5.30
CA LEU A 166 10.06 12.79 -6.25
C LEU A 166 11.11 12.09 -7.11
N SER A 167 11.11 10.76 -7.08
CA SER A 167 12.09 9.94 -7.79
C SER A 167 11.49 9.31 -9.03
N THR A 168 10.24 8.82 -8.95
CA THR A 168 9.58 8.21 -10.10
C THR A 168 8.10 8.46 -10.20
N VAL A 169 7.59 8.21 -11.39
CA VAL A 169 6.17 8.27 -11.73
C VAL A 169 5.86 7.00 -12.50
N GLN A 170 5.03 6.14 -11.94
CA GLN A 170 4.63 4.85 -12.50
C GLN A 170 3.17 4.91 -12.94
N CYS A 171 2.92 4.51 -14.19
CA CYS A 171 1.60 4.53 -14.80
C CYS A 171 1.34 3.28 -15.64
N GLY A 172 0.07 3.07 -15.99
CA GLY A 172 -0.32 1.92 -16.80
C GLY A 172 0.19 0.60 -16.21
N PRO A 173 0.61 -0.37 -17.04
CA PRO A 173 0.98 -1.71 -16.56
C PRO A 173 2.13 -1.73 -15.54
N ASN A 174 2.92 -0.66 -15.48
CA ASN A 174 4.04 -0.53 -14.55
C ASN A 174 3.59 -0.01 -13.17
N CYS A 175 2.37 0.53 -13.05
CA CYS A 175 1.79 0.92 -11.76
C CYS A 175 1.33 -0.34 -10.99
N MET A 176 2.05 -0.65 -9.91
CA MET A 176 1.79 -1.83 -9.07
C MET A 176 0.46 -1.79 -8.30
N TYR A 177 -0.20 -0.63 -8.28
CA TYR A 177 -1.49 -0.41 -7.64
C TYR A 177 -2.67 -0.50 -8.62
N LEU A 178 -2.41 -0.72 -9.91
CA LEU A 178 -3.48 -1.02 -10.85
C LEU A 178 -4.20 -2.29 -10.41
N ASP A 179 -5.50 -2.13 -10.19
CA ASP A 179 -6.40 -3.22 -9.88
C ASP A 179 -6.86 -3.91 -11.17
N LEU A 180 -5.90 -4.29 -12.02
CA LEU A 180 -6.13 -4.95 -13.31
C LEU A 180 -7.14 -6.10 -13.17
N GLY A 181 -7.11 -6.83 -12.05
CA GLY A 181 -8.14 -7.81 -11.72
C GLY A 181 -9.55 -7.21 -11.56
N ALA A 182 -9.80 -6.26 -10.66
CA ALA A 182 -11.18 -5.74 -10.51
C ALA A 182 -11.67 -4.97 -11.73
N ASP A 183 -10.79 -4.22 -12.39
CA ASP A 183 -11.12 -3.32 -13.48
C ASP A 183 -11.42 -4.09 -14.78
N LEU A 184 -10.74 -5.23 -14.99
CA LEU A 184 -11.00 -6.11 -16.14
C LEU A 184 -12.19 -7.04 -15.91
N MET A 185 -12.73 -7.10 -14.69
CA MET A 185 -13.86 -7.99 -14.36
C MET A 185 -15.13 -7.31 -13.84
N GLY A 186 -15.26 -6.00 -14.03
CA GLY A 186 -16.46 -5.28 -13.60
C GLY A 186 -17.41 -4.84 -14.71
N LYS A 187 -17.01 -4.89 -16.00
CA LYS A 187 -17.43 -3.86 -16.98
C LYS A 187 -17.23 -2.41 -16.48
N ALA A 188 -16.51 -2.23 -15.38
CA ALA A 188 -16.13 -0.96 -14.84
C ALA A 188 -14.64 -0.85 -15.08
N MET A 189 -14.26 -0.30 -16.23
CA MET A 189 -12.90 0.15 -16.53
C MET A 189 -12.43 1.28 -15.59
N GLU A 190 -13.11 1.52 -14.48
CA GLU A 190 -12.78 2.60 -13.56
C GLU A 190 -11.80 2.07 -12.51
N CYS A 191 -10.57 1.78 -12.97
CA CYS A 191 -9.43 1.80 -12.07
C CYS A 191 -9.50 3.13 -11.33
N ARG A 192 -9.68 3.09 -10.01
CA ARG A 192 -9.79 4.32 -9.23
C ARG A 192 -8.45 5.02 -9.06
N VAL A 193 -7.35 4.34 -9.41
CA VAL A 193 -5.99 4.85 -9.37
C VAL A 193 -5.61 5.33 -10.76
N HIS A 194 -5.20 6.58 -10.87
CA HIS A 194 -4.64 7.12 -12.11
C HIS A 194 -3.18 6.69 -12.25
N HIS A 195 -2.38 6.93 -11.22
CA HIS A 195 -0.94 6.67 -11.23
C HIS A 195 -0.37 6.58 -9.82
N THR A 196 0.90 6.20 -9.73
CA THR A 196 1.68 6.20 -8.48
C THR A 196 2.94 7.02 -8.64
N GLU A 197 3.27 7.82 -7.65
CA GLU A 197 4.50 8.60 -7.57
C GLU A 197 5.42 8.01 -6.49
N GLY A 198 6.69 7.81 -6.82
CA GLY A 198 7.72 7.32 -5.92
C GLY A 198 8.48 8.47 -5.27
N TYR A 199 8.65 8.42 -3.95
CA TYR A 199 9.45 9.41 -3.21
C TYR A 199 10.58 8.74 -2.44
N SER A 200 11.74 9.38 -2.51
CA SER A 200 12.98 8.97 -1.84
C SER A 200 13.43 10.06 -0.84
N LEU A 201 14.31 9.72 0.10
CA LEU A 201 14.94 10.74 0.95
C LEU A 201 15.76 11.69 0.08
N THR A 202 15.63 13.00 0.32
CA THR A 202 16.47 13.98 -0.35
C THR A 202 17.92 13.80 0.10
N PRO A 203 18.87 13.56 -0.82
CA PRO A 203 20.29 13.46 -0.46
C PRO A 203 20.84 14.78 0.10
N GLU A 204 21.98 14.70 0.77
CA GLU A 204 22.74 15.90 1.11
C GLU A 204 23.33 16.54 -0.16
N GLU A 205 23.48 17.87 -0.14
CA GLU A 205 24.13 18.60 -1.23
C GLU A 205 25.55 18.05 -1.46
N GLY A 206 25.91 17.76 -2.72
CA GLY A 206 27.21 17.16 -3.05
C GLY A 206 27.22 15.62 -2.98
N TYR A 207 26.10 14.96 -2.70
CA TYR A 207 26.05 13.49 -2.69
C TYR A 207 26.32 12.92 -4.09
N CYS A 208 27.29 12.01 -4.19
CA CYS A 208 27.59 11.31 -5.44
C CYS A 208 26.83 9.98 -5.49
N PHE A 209 26.11 9.74 -6.59
CA PHE A 209 25.51 8.44 -6.87
C PHE A 209 26.60 7.46 -7.34
N ASP A 210 26.58 6.23 -6.82
CA ASP A 210 27.59 5.22 -7.11
C ASP A 210 27.34 4.47 -8.45
N GLU A 211 26.32 4.85 -9.22
CA GLU A 211 25.89 4.10 -10.42
C GLU A 211 25.84 4.98 -11.66
N TYR A 212 26.86 4.88 -12.51
CA TYR A 212 26.90 3.98 -13.67
C TYR A 212 28.38 3.64 -13.90
N ASP A 213 28.67 2.45 -14.43
CA ASP A 213 29.99 1.91 -14.76
C ASP A 213 30.65 2.68 -15.94
N SER A 214 30.71 4.02 -15.84
CA SER A 214 31.36 4.92 -16.78
C SER A 214 32.64 5.46 -16.16
N ASP A 215 33.74 5.36 -16.91
CA ASP A 215 35.06 5.91 -16.56
C ASP A 215 34.99 7.22 -15.76
N ASP A 216 35.75 7.26 -14.68
CA ASP A 216 35.82 8.16 -13.50
C ASP A 216 35.83 9.71 -13.71
N SER A 217 35.32 10.28 -14.81
CA SER A 217 35.42 11.73 -15.07
C SER A 217 34.17 12.58 -14.83
N ASP A 218 32.96 12.03 -14.75
CA ASP A 218 31.72 12.83 -14.66
C ASP A 218 30.75 12.32 -13.58
N ARG A 219 31.21 12.16 -12.33
CA ARG A 219 30.30 11.92 -11.21
C ARG A 219 29.49 13.18 -10.94
N GLU A 220 28.25 13.21 -11.44
CA GLU A 220 27.33 14.31 -11.16
C GLU A 220 26.86 14.27 -9.71
N GLU A 221 27.28 15.27 -8.93
CA GLU A 221 26.84 15.49 -7.56
C GLU A 221 25.34 15.85 -7.51
N PHE A 222 24.67 15.49 -6.42
CA PHE A 222 23.32 15.93 -6.14
C PHE A 222 23.30 17.42 -5.78
N SER A 223 22.39 18.15 -6.42
CA SER A 223 22.11 19.56 -6.16
C SER A 223 20.61 19.76 -5.99
N LEU A 224 20.18 20.23 -4.82
CA LEU A 224 18.76 20.48 -4.56
C LEU A 224 18.25 21.62 -5.45
N ALA A 225 19.11 22.59 -5.78
CA ALA A 225 18.77 23.68 -6.67
C ALA A 225 18.46 23.16 -8.08
N ASP A 226 19.27 22.24 -8.59
CA ASP A 226 19.07 21.64 -9.91
C ASP A 226 17.86 20.72 -9.93
N ALA A 227 17.66 19.90 -8.89
CA ALA A 227 16.46 19.07 -8.74
C ALA A 227 15.17 19.91 -8.70
N THR A 228 15.21 21.10 -8.09
CA THR A 228 14.08 22.04 -8.02
C THR A 228 13.86 22.79 -9.33
N ALA A 229 14.95 23.23 -9.98
CA ALA A 229 14.89 23.90 -11.28
C ALA A 229 14.39 22.93 -12.36
N TRP A 230 14.87 21.69 -12.34
CA TRP A 230 14.40 20.62 -13.20
C TRP A 230 12.94 20.32 -12.93
N ALA A 231 12.51 20.14 -11.67
CA ALA A 231 11.09 19.89 -11.36
C ALA A 231 10.18 21.00 -11.91
N SER A 232 10.60 22.26 -11.80
CA SER A 232 9.90 23.41 -12.38
C SER A 232 9.83 23.31 -13.92
N GLY A 233 10.90 22.86 -14.56
CA GLY A 233 10.98 22.64 -16.01
C GLY A 233 10.28 21.37 -16.51
N ALA A 234 10.23 20.31 -15.72
CA ALA A 234 9.69 19.01 -16.07
C ALA A 234 8.18 18.91 -15.99
N THR A 235 7.54 19.86 -15.30
CA THR A 235 6.15 20.22 -15.57
C THR A 235 5.90 20.48 -17.06
N ARG A 236 6.93 20.75 -17.88
CA ARG A 236 6.86 20.89 -19.35
C ARG A 236 7.49 19.74 -20.13
N ASP A 237 8.34 18.91 -19.50
CA ASP A 237 9.12 17.86 -20.16
C ASP A 237 8.53 16.45 -19.96
N MET A 238 7.73 16.24 -18.90
CA MET A 238 6.77 15.12 -18.87
C MET A 238 5.63 15.36 -19.86
N ASP A 239 5.22 16.61 -20.11
CA ASP A 239 4.28 16.95 -21.18
C ASP A 239 4.82 16.52 -22.57
N THR A 240 6.14 16.61 -22.81
CA THR A 240 6.79 16.22 -24.08
C THR A 240 7.19 14.75 -24.17
N ARG A 241 7.62 14.10 -23.07
CA ARG A 241 7.88 12.64 -23.07
C ARG A 241 6.58 11.83 -23.15
N ASN A 242 5.48 12.35 -22.63
CA ASN A 242 4.14 11.78 -22.86
C ASN A 242 3.69 12.00 -24.31
N ALA A 243 4.09 13.10 -24.96
CA ALA A 243 3.92 13.26 -26.41
C ALA A 243 4.79 12.27 -27.22
N SER A 244 5.91 11.76 -26.70
CA SER A 244 6.62 10.63 -27.32
C SER A 244 5.99 9.26 -27.06
N PHE A 245 5.02 9.18 -26.13
CA PHE A 245 4.05 8.08 -26.05
C PHE A 245 2.88 8.25 -27.04
N ASP A 246 2.80 9.34 -27.81
CA ASP A 246 1.85 9.45 -28.95
C ASP A 246 2.13 8.41 -30.04
N GLY A 247 3.35 7.84 -30.09
CA GLY A 247 3.66 6.70 -30.95
C GLY A 247 2.91 5.40 -30.61
N LEU A 248 2.29 5.34 -29.42
CA LEU A 248 1.41 4.26 -28.96
C LEU A 248 -0.07 4.67 -28.94
N GLN A 249 -0.39 5.97 -29.07
CA GLN A 249 -1.77 6.44 -29.23
C GLN A 249 -2.33 6.17 -30.64
N SER A 250 -1.48 5.93 -31.64
CA SER A 250 -1.95 5.84 -33.03
C SER A 250 -2.71 4.56 -33.37
N GLU A 251 -2.69 3.50 -32.56
CA GLU A 251 -3.39 2.25 -32.89
C GLU A 251 -3.96 1.55 -31.64
N GLY A 252 -5.05 2.08 -31.08
CA GLY A 252 -6.02 1.32 -30.27
C GLY A 252 -5.54 0.65 -28.97
N ALA A 253 -4.28 0.86 -28.56
CA ALA A 253 -3.68 0.16 -27.43
C ALA A 253 -3.84 0.96 -26.14
N TYR A 254 -4.66 0.43 -25.22
CA TYR A 254 -4.81 0.85 -23.82
C TYR A 254 -5.46 2.24 -23.60
N GLY A 255 -6.77 2.23 -23.30
CA GLY A 255 -7.53 3.39 -22.80
C GLY A 255 -7.16 3.84 -21.38
N PHE A 256 -5.87 3.77 -20.99
CA PHE A 256 -5.36 4.05 -19.65
C PHE A 256 -4.63 5.38 -19.52
N ILE A 257 -4.59 6.20 -20.57
CA ILE A 257 -3.92 7.50 -20.53
C ILE A 257 -5.00 8.58 -20.51
N GLU A 258 -5.56 8.82 -19.32
CA GLU A 258 -6.12 10.15 -19.05
C GLU A 258 -4.99 11.17 -19.25
N ASP A 259 -5.32 12.30 -19.87
CA ASP A 259 -4.36 13.32 -20.28
C ASP A 259 -3.61 13.86 -19.04
N TRP A 260 -2.33 13.54 -18.89
CA TRP A 260 -1.48 14.07 -17.80
C TRP A 260 -1.38 15.58 -17.82
N ASN A 261 -1.66 16.21 -18.96
CA ASN A 261 -1.72 17.65 -19.08
C ASN A 261 -3.00 18.24 -18.46
N ALA A 262 -3.98 17.39 -18.12
CA ALA A 262 -5.17 17.80 -17.41
C ALA A 262 -4.76 18.49 -16.09
N PRO A 263 -5.24 19.72 -15.84
CA PRO A 263 -4.80 20.54 -14.70
C PRO A 263 -4.82 19.86 -13.33
N GLU A 264 -5.72 18.88 -13.16
CA GLU A 264 -5.92 18.01 -12.00
C GLU A 264 -4.78 17.01 -11.73
N TYR A 265 -4.07 16.54 -12.76
CA TYR A 265 -3.04 15.50 -12.61
C TYR A 265 -1.62 16.02 -12.79
N ARG A 266 -1.46 17.26 -13.26
CA ARG A 266 -0.15 17.91 -13.37
C ARG A 266 0.67 17.74 -12.10
N ILE A 267 1.91 17.29 -12.30
CA ILE A 267 2.88 17.07 -11.23
C ILE A 267 3.50 18.41 -10.84
N ARG A 268 2.98 18.99 -9.76
CA ARG A 268 3.38 20.31 -9.26
C ARG A 268 3.15 20.43 -7.76
N ALA A 269 3.76 21.45 -7.18
CA ALA A 269 3.46 21.91 -5.84
C ALA A 269 2.04 22.54 -5.75
N ALA A 270 1.58 22.85 -4.54
CA ALA A 270 0.28 23.46 -4.30
C ALA A 270 0.28 24.95 -4.67
N ALA A 271 1.38 25.64 -4.45
CA ALA A 271 1.65 26.99 -4.93
C ALA A 271 3.05 27.07 -5.58
N ASP A 272 3.26 28.05 -6.47
CA ASP A 272 4.55 28.26 -7.16
C ASP A 272 5.72 28.54 -6.21
N THR A 273 5.43 28.95 -4.97
CA THR A 273 6.41 29.22 -3.92
C THR A 273 6.70 28.02 -3.02
N ASP A 274 5.93 26.93 -3.14
CA ASP A 274 6.10 25.75 -2.30
C ASP A 274 7.28 24.91 -2.80
N ALA A 275 7.92 24.19 -1.87
CA ALA A 275 9.04 23.31 -2.20
C ALA A 275 8.60 22.17 -3.13
N PHE A 276 9.37 21.93 -4.18
CA PHE A 276 9.14 20.84 -5.11
C PHE A 276 10.43 20.45 -5.83
N SER A 277 10.92 19.23 -5.59
CA SER A 277 12.13 18.70 -6.21
C SER A 277 11.88 17.34 -6.84
N TYR A 278 12.61 17.06 -7.92
CA TYR A 278 12.58 15.78 -8.62
C TYR A 278 14.00 15.36 -8.97
N ASP A 279 14.31 14.08 -8.79
CA ASP A 279 15.54 13.47 -9.30
C ASP A 279 15.33 11.97 -9.59
N ARG A 280 15.36 11.62 -10.88
CA ARG A 280 15.14 10.23 -11.34
C ARG A 280 16.21 9.24 -10.91
N ARG A 281 17.40 9.72 -10.53
CA ARG A 281 18.51 8.86 -10.07
C ARG A 281 18.18 8.18 -8.75
N LEU A 282 17.14 8.64 -8.06
CA LEU A 282 16.67 8.13 -6.78
C LEU A 282 15.62 7.01 -6.89
N ASP A 283 15.29 6.50 -8.08
CA ASP A 283 14.20 5.51 -8.25
C ASP A 283 14.41 4.27 -7.38
N GLU A 284 15.63 3.75 -7.37
CA GLU A 284 15.99 2.55 -6.63
C GLU A 284 15.93 2.78 -5.10
N GLU A 285 16.01 4.03 -4.65
CA GLU A 285 15.97 4.43 -3.24
C GLU A 285 14.55 4.80 -2.75
N LYS A 286 13.51 4.47 -3.52
CA LYS A 286 12.12 4.81 -3.19
C LYS A 286 11.67 4.19 -1.86
N ILE A 287 11.04 5.02 -1.03
CA ILE A 287 10.50 4.64 0.29
C ILE A 287 9.01 4.92 0.48
N ILE A 288 8.42 5.82 -0.32
CA ILE A 288 7.01 6.16 -0.29
C ILE A 288 6.42 5.92 -1.68
N ASP A 289 5.25 5.27 -1.70
CA ASP A 289 4.36 5.22 -2.86
C ASP A 289 3.18 6.16 -2.63
N LEU A 290 3.08 7.24 -3.41
CA LEU A 290 1.94 8.14 -3.43
C LEU A 290 0.97 7.69 -4.54
N VAL A 291 -0.10 7.00 -4.15
CA VAL A 291 -1.14 6.45 -5.01
C VAL A 291 -2.22 7.49 -5.24
N ILE A 292 -2.35 7.97 -6.48
CA ILE A 292 -3.22 9.08 -6.85
C ILE A 292 -4.50 8.57 -7.50
N ALA A 293 -5.63 9.01 -6.97
CA ALA A 293 -6.95 8.65 -7.47
C ALA A 293 -7.31 9.37 -8.77
N ASN A 294 -8.25 8.80 -9.52
CA ASN A 294 -8.95 9.53 -10.57
C ASN A 294 -9.77 10.70 -10.00
N THR A 295 -10.08 11.70 -10.83
CA THR A 295 -10.84 12.90 -10.44
C THR A 295 -12.25 12.61 -9.94
N ASN A 296 -12.86 11.50 -10.37
CA ASN A 296 -14.17 11.06 -9.88
C ASN A 296 -14.13 10.54 -8.43
N VAL A 297 -12.95 10.36 -7.84
CA VAL A 297 -12.76 9.91 -6.45
C VAL A 297 -12.53 11.13 -5.53
N ALA A 298 -13.61 11.58 -4.90
CA ALA A 298 -13.55 12.69 -3.93
C ALA A 298 -13.06 12.28 -2.53
N ASP A 299 -12.95 10.98 -2.24
CA ASP A 299 -12.59 10.46 -0.91
C ASP A 299 -11.50 9.39 -1.04
N ALA A 300 -10.33 9.66 -0.48
CA ALA A 300 -9.17 8.76 -0.55
C ALA A 300 -9.46 7.37 0.06
N ARG A 301 -10.43 7.26 0.98
CA ARG A 301 -10.84 5.96 1.55
C ARG A 301 -11.40 5.01 0.50
N THR A 302 -11.93 5.54 -0.60
CA THR A 302 -12.49 4.74 -1.70
C THR A 302 -11.43 3.89 -2.39
N LEU A 303 -10.18 4.36 -2.41
CA LEU A 303 -9.05 3.62 -2.96
C LEU A 303 -8.77 2.34 -2.16
N LEU A 304 -9.04 2.32 -0.85
CA LEU A 304 -8.80 1.15 0.00
C LEU A 304 -9.70 -0.05 -0.33
N ALA A 305 -10.74 0.14 -1.13
CA ALA A 305 -11.56 -0.96 -1.62
C ALA A 305 -10.76 -1.91 -2.52
N SER A 306 -9.65 -1.47 -3.13
CA SER A 306 -8.78 -2.32 -3.96
C SER A 306 -7.90 -3.26 -3.13
N CYS A 307 -7.65 -2.95 -1.84
CA CYS A 307 -6.84 -3.78 -0.96
C CYS A 307 -7.44 -5.18 -0.77
N ASP A 308 -6.63 -6.20 -0.98
CA ASP A 308 -6.99 -7.61 -0.93
C ASP A 308 -7.15 -8.14 0.49
N LEU A 309 -6.39 -7.61 1.45
CA LEU A 309 -6.46 -8.00 2.86
C LEU A 309 -7.17 -6.93 3.70
N ASN A 310 -8.07 -7.36 4.59
CA ASN A 310 -8.79 -6.44 5.48
C ASN A 310 -7.86 -5.66 6.41
N ILE A 311 -6.77 -6.25 6.90
CA ILE A 311 -5.80 -5.53 7.72
C ILE A 311 -5.10 -4.41 6.92
N SER A 312 -4.89 -4.58 5.62
CA SER A 312 -4.28 -3.57 4.73
C SER A 312 -5.21 -2.37 4.45
N LYS A 313 -6.51 -2.52 4.73
CA LYS A 313 -7.49 -1.43 4.69
C LYS A 313 -7.45 -0.55 5.95
N ALA A 314 -6.63 -0.89 6.95
CA ALA A 314 -6.37 -0.01 8.08
C ALA A 314 -5.73 1.29 7.59
N SER A 315 -6.19 2.43 8.11
CA SER A 315 -5.79 3.73 7.60
C SER A 315 -5.69 4.83 8.66
N TRP A 316 -4.92 5.85 8.33
CA TRP A 316 -4.74 7.07 9.13
C TRP A 316 -4.77 8.31 8.23
N ASP A 317 -5.66 9.25 8.52
CA ASP A 317 -5.85 10.51 7.75
C ASP A 317 -5.31 11.76 8.46
N GLY A 318 -4.47 11.59 9.49
CA GLY A 318 -4.03 12.68 10.37
C GLY A 318 -5.00 13.00 11.51
N ARG A 319 -6.22 12.46 11.50
CA ARG A 319 -7.26 12.72 12.52
C ARG A 319 -7.78 11.46 13.19
N VAL A 320 -8.07 10.42 12.41
CA VAL A 320 -8.79 9.21 12.84
C VAL A 320 -8.10 7.96 12.30
N PHE A 321 -7.80 7.02 13.22
CA PHE A 321 -7.43 5.65 12.85
C PHE A 321 -8.68 4.87 12.50
N ARG A 322 -8.69 4.25 11.32
CA ARG A 322 -9.73 3.31 10.91
C ARG A 322 -9.10 1.94 10.84
N ILE A 323 -9.59 1.01 11.65
CA ILE A 323 -9.07 -0.36 11.72
C ILE A 323 -10.24 -1.29 11.41
N PRO A 324 -10.25 -1.90 10.22
CA PRO A 324 -11.21 -2.95 9.88
C PRO A 324 -11.07 -4.14 10.83
N ASP A 325 -12.21 -4.67 11.29
CA ASP A 325 -12.30 -5.78 12.25
C ASP A 325 -11.22 -5.73 13.36
N PRO A 326 -11.29 -4.74 14.27
CA PRO A 326 -10.22 -4.48 15.24
C PRO A 326 -9.95 -5.70 16.13
N HIS A 327 -10.98 -6.49 16.46
CA HIS A 327 -10.81 -7.70 17.26
C HIS A 327 -9.91 -8.74 16.58
N ARG A 328 -9.96 -8.86 15.25
CA ARG A 328 -9.10 -9.77 14.48
C ARG A 328 -7.74 -9.15 14.20
N SER A 329 -7.72 -7.91 13.73
CA SER A 329 -6.49 -7.20 13.39
C SER A 329 -5.53 -7.15 14.58
N PHE A 330 -6.02 -6.84 15.80
CA PHE A 330 -5.19 -6.86 17.01
C PHE A 330 -4.80 -8.26 17.50
N ARG A 331 -5.35 -9.34 16.93
CA ARG A 331 -4.92 -10.73 17.18
C ARG A 331 -4.00 -11.26 16.08
N SER A 332 -3.50 -10.40 15.20
CA SER A 332 -2.75 -10.79 14.00
C SER A 332 -3.55 -11.75 13.11
N GLU A 333 -4.86 -11.50 12.99
CA GLU A 333 -5.74 -12.26 12.12
C GLU A 333 -6.32 -11.34 11.04
N THR A 334 -6.42 -11.81 9.81
CA THR A 334 -7.08 -11.07 8.74
C THR A 334 -7.86 -12.01 7.84
N ARG A 335 -8.80 -11.41 7.11
CA ARG A 335 -9.51 -12.04 6.00
C ARG A 335 -9.13 -11.37 4.70
N MET A 336 -9.16 -12.14 3.64
CA MET A 336 -9.14 -11.68 2.28
C MET A 336 -10.51 -11.09 1.92
N ASP A 337 -10.51 -10.14 1.00
CA ASP A 337 -11.74 -9.69 0.35
C ASP A 337 -12.44 -10.88 -0.34
N PRO A 338 -13.74 -11.12 -0.09
CA PRO A 338 -14.43 -12.29 -0.65
C PRO A 338 -14.37 -12.38 -2.18
N ARG A 339 -14.37 -11.25 -2.89
CA ARG A 339 -14.26 -11.25 -4.35
C ARG A 339 -12.86 -11.65 -4.78
N ARG A 340 -11.82 -11.14 -4.11
CA ARG A 340 -10.42 -11.54 -4.36
C ARG A 340 -10.18 -13.01 -4.10
N LEU A 341 -10.78 -13.54 -3.03
CA LEU A 341 -10.69 -14.94 -2.70
C LEU A 341 -11.29 -15.83 -3.78
N GLU A 342 -12.49 -15.48 -4.26
CA GLU A 342 -13.16 -16.21 -5.35
C GLU A 342 -12.29 -16.24 -6.61
N LEU A 343 -11.67 -15.09 -6.94
CA LEU A 343 -10.80 -14.96 -8.09
C LEU A 343 -9.52 -15.75 -8.01
N MET A 344 -8.83 -15.63 -6.89
CA MET A 344 -7.61 -16.40 -6.65
C MET A 344 -7.91 -17.90 -6.64
N SER A 345 -9.10 -18.31 -6.18
CA SER A 345 -9.52 -19.71 -6.21
C SER A 345 -9.74 -20.20 -7.64
N ALA A 346 -10.46 -19.45 -8.47
CA ALA A 346 -10.66 -19.79 -9.88
C ALA A 346 -9.33 -19.86 -10.64
N PHE A 347 -8.42 -18.92 -10.39
CA PHE A 347 -7.08 -18.94 -10.96
C PHE A 347 -6.26 -20.15 -10.49
N ALA A 348 -6.28 -20.45 -9.19
CA ALA A 348 -5.59 -21.61 -8.61
C ALA A 348 -6.04 -22.92 -9.26
N ASP A 349 -7.34 -23.12 -9.38
CA ASP A 349 -7.90 -24.35 -9.95
C ASP A 349 -7.48 -24.52 -11.42
N LYS A 350 -7.57 -23.44 -12.22
CA LYS A 350 -7.20 -23.47 -13.64
C LYS A 350 -5.71 -23.62 -13.89
N LEU A 351 -4.88 -22.94 -13.11
CA LEU A 351 -3.43 -23.10 -13.18
C LEU A 351 -2.99 -24.54 -12.88
N LEU A 352 -3.73 -25.26 -12.02
CA LEU A 352 -3.43 -26.63 -11.66
C LEU A 352 -3.98 -27.69 -12.64
N GLU A 353 -5.04 -27.37 -13.38
CA GLU A 353 -5.53 -28.21 -14.49
C GLU A 353 -4.50 -28.29 -15.62
N ASN A 354 -3.80 -27.18 -15.91
CA ASN A 354 -2.77 -27.08 -16.94
C ASN A 354 -1.47 -26.49 -16.39
N PRO A 355 -0.71 -27.25 -15.55
CA PRO A 355 0.43 -26.69 -14.84
C PRO A 355 1.59 -26.38 -15.79
N PRO A 356 2.00 -25.11 -15.97
CA PRO A 356 3.27 -24.84 -16.61
C PRO A 356 4.39 -25.36 -15.71
N THR A 357 5.35 -26.08 -16.28
CA THR A 357 6.53 -26.60 -15.54
C THR A 357 7.44 -25.49 -15.01
N ARG A 358 7.50 -24.37 -15.76
CA ARG A 358 8.05 -23.04 -15.44
C ARG A 358 7.47 -22.09 -16.50
N ILE A 359 7.01 -20.91 -16.12
CA ILE A 359 6.47 -19.95 -17.09
C ILE A 359 7.63 -19.17 -17.68
N HIS A 360 8.31 -19.76 -18.66
CA HIS A 360 9.14 -18.99 -19.58
C HIS A 360 8.22 -18.31 -20.58
N PHE A 361 8.10 -17.01 -20.50
CA PHE A 361 7.15 -16.25 -21.29
C PHE A 361 7.51 -16.14 -22.78
N ASP A 362 8.74 -16.52 -23.13
CA ASP A 362 9.22 -16.70 -24.50
C ASP A 362 8.70 -17.97 -25.16
N ASN A 363 8.04 -18.85 -24.41
CA ASN A 363 7.41 -20.05 -24.94
C ASN A 363 5.95 -19.76 -25.34
N PRO A 364 5.59 -19.82 -26.63
CA PRO A 364 4.24 -19.55 -27.09
C PRO A 364 3.19 -20.44 -26.41
N ARG A 365 3.52 -21.69 -26.06
CA ARG A 365 2.59 -22.61 -25.38
C ARG A 365 2.18 -22.09 -24.00
N ASN A 366 3.09 -21.47 -23.27
CA ASN A 366 2.79 -20.89 -21.96
C ASN A 366 1.81 -19.71 -22.09
N LEU A 367 1.96 -18.89 -23.13
CA LEU A 367 1.04 -17.78 -23.39
C LEU A 367 -0.36 -18.26 -23.76
N TYR A 368 -0.48 -19.34 -24.55
CA TYR A 368 -1.77 -19.98 -24.84
C TYR A 368 -2.44 -20.51 -23.57
N THR A 369 -1.70 -21.22 -22.70
CA THR A 369 -2.23 -21.72 -21.42
C THR A 369 -2.69 -20.59 -20.49
N LEU A 370 -1.94 -19.49 -20.41
CA LEU A 370 -2.33 -18.32 -19.62
C LEU A 370 -3.60 -17.65 -20.19
N LYS A 371 -3.71 -17.57 -21.51
CA LYS A 371 -4.93 -17.08 -22.17
C LYS A 371 -6.13 -17.97 -21.86
N GLU A 372 -6.01 -19.29 -22.01
CA GLU A 372 -7.09 -20.24 -21.68
C GLU A 372 -7.49 -20.17 -20.20
N THR A 373 -6.49 -20.03 -19.32
CA THR A 373 -6.71 -19.81 -17.88
C THR A 373 -7.53 -18.54 -17.64
N TRP A 374 -7.16 -17.44 -18.29
CA TRP A 374 -7.89 -16.17 -18.21
C TRP A 374 -9.30 -16.25 -18.77
N ASP A 375 -9.48 -16.78 -19.99
CA ASP A 375 -10.80 -16.94 -20.62
C ASP A 375 -11.74 -17.79 -19.75
N ALA A 376 -11.21 -18.86 -19.14
CA ALA A 376 -11.98 -19.70 -18.23
C ALA A 376 -12.39 -18.97 -16.94
N ILE A 377 -11.51 -18.13 -16.38
CA ILE A 377 -11.85 -17.27 -15.23
C ILE A 377 -12.96 -16.30 -15.64
N CYS A 378 -12.82 -15.59 -16.76
CA CYS A 378 -13.83 -14.68 -17.28
C CYS A 378 -15.20 -15.36 -17.43
N HIS A 379 -15.26 -16.57 -17.99
CA HIS A 379 -16.51 -17.33 -18.12
C HIS A 379 -17.18 -17.66 -16.78
N VAL A 380 -16.43 -17.91 -15.70
CA VAL A 380 -16.98 -18.10 -14.35
C VAL A 380 -17.72 -16.84 -13.87
N PHE A 381 -17.20 -15.65 -14.21
CA PHE A 381 -17.77 -14.37 -13.81
C PHE A 381 -18.78 -13.78 -14.83
N GLU A 382 -18.83 -14.32 -16.05
CA GLU A 382 -19.84 -13.99 -17.08
C GLU A 382 -21.21 -14.60 -16.81
N THR A 383 -21.27 -15.68 -16.04
CA THR A 383 -22.54 -16.33 -15.68
C THR A 383 -23.24 -15.46 -14.62
N PRO A 384 -24.35 -14.78 -14.94
CA PRO A 384 -24.93 -13.81 -14.02
C PRO A 384 -25.46 -14.50 -12.76
N ARG A 385 -25.03 -14.04 -11.57
CA ARG A 385 -25.81 -14.26 -10.36
C ARG A 385 -27.10 -13.43 -10.47
N GLU A 386 -28.24 -13.98 -10.05
CA GLU A 386 -29.54 -13.32 -10.15
C GLU A 386 -29.48 -11.88 -9.58
N GLY A 387 -29.82 -10.88 -10.42
CA GLY A 387 -29.77 -9.47 -10.05
C GLY A 387 -28.44 -8.73 -10.29
N GLN A 388 -27.42 -9.36 -10.91
CA GLN A 388 -26.17 -8.68 -11.28
C GLN A 388 -26.06 -8.41 -12.79
N PRO A 389 -25.43 -7.29 -13.21
CA PRO A 389 -25.27 -6.95 -14.62
C PRO A 389 -24.46 -8.00 -15.37
N LYS A 390 -24.88 -8.28 -16.60
CA LYS A 390 -24.25 -9.24 -17.51
C LYS A 390 -22.85 -8.77 -17.88
N TRP A 391 -21.85 -9.62 -17.67
CA TRP A 391 -20.47 -9.42 -18.09
C TRP A 391 -20.33 -9.67 -19.60
N SER A 392 -19.42 -8.96 -20.26
CA SER A 392 -19.04 -9.16 -21.67
C SER A 392 -17.74 -8.40 -21.87
N ALA A 393 -16.62 -9.10 -21.83
CA ALA A 393 -15.36 -8.57 -22.33
C ALA A 393 -15.14 -9.19 -23.72
N GLU A 394 -15.52 -8.48 -24.78
CA GLU A 394 -15.04 -8.85 -26.12
C GLU A 394 -13.59 -8.39 -26.22
N PHE A 395 -12.66 -9.35 -26.10
CA PHE A 395 -11.27 -9.12 -26.44
C PHE A 395 -11.08 -9.40 -27.93
N THR A 396 -11.04 -8.35 -28.74
CA THR A 396 -10.54 -8.46 -30.12
C THR A 396 -9.03 -8.68 -30.07
N TYR A 397 -8.62 -9.91 -30.34
CA TYR A 397 -7.24 -10.28 -30.62
C TYR A 397 -6.85 -9.67 -31.98
N GLU A 398 -6.09 -8.58 -31.99
CA GLU A 398 -5.37 -8.18 -33.18
C GLU A 398 -4.04 -8.94 -33.26
N PRO A 399 -3.71 -9.61 -34.39
CA PRO A 399 -2.45 -10.34 -34.56
C PRO A 399 -1.20 -9.45 -34.65
N SER A 400 -1.31 -8.15 -34.38
CA SER A 400 -0.26 -7.14 -34.53
C SER A 400 0.76 -7.18 -33.38
N GLY A 401 1.37 -8.32 -33.09
CA GLY A 401 2.64 -8.41 -32.35
C GLY A 401 2.66 -7.95 -30.88
N TYR A 402 1.63 -7.29 -30.36
CA TYR A 402 1.52 -6.87 -28.97
C TYR A 402 0.70 -7.90 -28.19
N LEU A 403 1.39 -8.78 -27.44
CA LEU A 403 0.78 -9.68 -26.45
C LEU A 403 1.05 -9.23 -24.98
N PRO A 404 0.35 -8.21 -24.43
CA PRO A 404 0.46 -7.90 -23.00
C PRO A 404 -0.61 -8.49 -22.02
N PRO A 405 -1.87 -8.85 -22.37
CA PRO A 405 -2.86 -9.17 -21.33
C PRO A 405 -2.55 -10.40 -20.47
N PRO A 406 -2.24 -11.60 -21.03
CA PRO A 406 -2.10 -12.81 -20.21
C PRO A 406 -0.94 -12.75 -19.20
N ARG A 407 0.16 -12.09 -19.57
CA ARG A 407 1.33 -11.90 -18.69
C ARG A 407 1.00 -10.98 -17.52
N MET A 408 0.33 -9.86 -17.80
CA MET A 408 -0.09 -8.89 -16.78
C MET A 408 -1.07 -9.51 -15.78
N HIS A 409 -2.05 -10.29 -16.27
CA HIS A 409 -2.98 -11.03 -15.42
C HIS A 409 -2.26 -12.04 -14.53
N HIS A 410 -1.35 -12.82 -15.11
CA HIS A 410 -0.53 -13.76 -14.35
C HIS A 410 0.28 -13.06 -13.26
N ASN A 411 1.01 -12.00 -13.61
CA ASN A 411 1.80 -11.22 -12.66
C ASN A 411 0.92 -10.62 -11.55
N TRP A 412 -0.30 -10.16 -11.87
CA TRP A 412 -1.25 -9.68 -10.87
C TRP A 412 -1.65 -10.79 -9.88
N PHE A 413 -2.05 -11.97 -10.36
CA PHE A 413 -2.37 -13.10 -9.49
C PHE A 413 -1.14 -13.54 -8.69
N ALA A 414 0.03 -13.65 -9.33
CA ALA A 414 1.30 -13.98 -8.68
C ALA A 414 1.59 -13.05 -7.50
N LYS A 415 1.48 -11.74 -7.70
CA LYS A 415 1.63 -10.75 -6.63
C LYS A 415 0.64 -10.96 -5.49
N LEU A 416 -0.63 -11.30 -5.78
CA LEU A 416 -1.61 -11.57 -4.73
C LEU A 416 -1.24 -12.81 -3.90
N PHE A 417 -0.85 -13.91 -4.54
CA PHE A 417 -0.40 -15.13 -3.85
C PHE A 417 0.85 -14.87 -3.00
N LEU A 418 1.85 -14.19 -3.56
CA LEU A 418 3.10 -13.87 -2.87
C LEU A 418 2.89 -12.86 -1.74
N ARG A 419 1.94 -11.92 -1.88
CA ARG A 419 1.53 -11.02 -0.79
C ARG A 419 0.90 -11.80 0.37
N GLN A 420 0.06 -12.80 0.11
CA GLN A 420 -0.47 -13.65 1.19
C GLN A 420 0.65 -14.43 1.90
N GLU A 421 1.60 -14.98 1.15
CA GLU A 421 2.77 -15.67 1.70
C GLU A 421 3.60 -14.73 2.59
N LYS A 422 3.83 -13.49 2.12
CA LYS A 422 4.51 -12.41 2.87
C LYS A 422 3.84 -12.15 4.23
N TYR A 423 2.52 -12.00 4.26
CA TYR A 423 1.78 -11.72 5.50
C TYR A 423 1.77 -12.94 6.44
N LYS A 424 1.66 -14.16 5.92
CA LYS A 424 1.80 -15.39 6.72
C LYS A 424 3.18 -15.50 7.37
N ALA A 425 4.24 -15.23 6.63
CA ALA A 425 5.60 -15.26 7.15
C ALA A 425 5.84 -14.21 8.25
N ARG A 426 5.14 -13.07 8.17
CA ARG A 426 5.10 -12.03 9.22
C ARG A 426 4.24 -12.40 10.43
N GLY A 427 3.83 -13.67 10.56
CA GLY A 427 3.07 -14.19 11.70
C GLY A 427 1.58 -13.82 11.69
N ILE A 428 1.05 -13.34 10.57
CA ILE A 428 -0.37 -13.00 10.43
C ILE A 428 -1.14 -14.25 9.98
N ARG A 429 -2.15 -14.61 10.75
CA ARG A 429 -3.05 -15.72 10.44
C ARG A 429 -4.08 -15.29 9.40
N LEU A 430 -3.94 -15.80 8.19
CA LEU A 430 -4.95 -15.69 7.14
C LEU A 430 -6.07 -16.69 7.42
N LEU A 431 -7.29 -16.20 7.60
CA LEU A 431 -8.45 -17.02 7.98
C LEU A 431 -9.15 -17.67 6.80
N ASP A 432 -8.88 -17.15 5.60
CA ASP A 432 -9.33 -17.61 4.31
C ASP A 432 -8.15 -17.58 3.34
N LEU A 433 -8.06 -18.64 2.55
CA LEU A 433 -7.06 -18.82 1.51
C LEU A 433 -7.73 -19.56 0.35
N PRO A 434 -7.32 -19.30 -0.90
CA PRO A 434 -7.82 -20.07 -2.02
C PRO A 434 -7.47 -21.57 -1.83
N PRO A 435 -8.29 -22.48 -2.36
CA PRO A 435 -7.93 -23.89 -2.47
C PRO A 435 -6.54 -24.06 -3.09
N ASN A 436 -5.81 -25.08 -2.66
CA ASN A 436 -4.48 -25.39 -3.20
C ASN A 436 -3.42 -24.27 -3.07
N PHE A 437 -3.65 -23.26 -2.22
CA PHE A 437 -2.74 -22.11 -2.04
C PHE A 437 -1.27 -22.52 -1.92
N ALA A 438 -0.93 -23.47 -1.06
CA ALA A 438 0.45 -23.90 -0.85
C ALA A 438 1.09 -24.51 -2.12
N THR A 439 0.30 -25.22 -2.92
CA THR A 439 0.74 -25.81 -4.19
C THR A 439 0.96 -24.73 -5.25
N VAL A 440 0.04 -23.76 -5.36
CA VAL A 440 0.13 -22.65 -6.31
C VAL A 440 1.29 -21.74 -5.96
N VAL A 441 1.41 -21.30 -4.71
CA VAL A 441 2.58 -20.54 -4.25
C VAL A 441 3.85 -21.33 -4.54
N GLY A 442 3.82 -22.66 -4.40
CA GLY A 442 4.85 -23.61 -4.83
C GLY A 442 5.42 -23.43 -6.24
N ARG A 443 4.63 -22.90 -7.16
CA ARG A 443 4.88 -22.92 -8.61
C ARG A 443 4.79 -21.55 -9.27
N ILE A 444 4.27 -20.55 -8.57
CA ILE A 444 4.00 -19.23 -9.13
C ILE A 444 5.28 -18.39 -9.10
N GLU A 445 5.62 -17.79 -10.24
CA GLU A 445 6.76 -16.91 -10.44
C GLU A 445 6.27 -15.61 -11.10
N ILE A 446 6.95 -14.48 -10.87
CA ILE A 446 6.66 -13.22 -11.55
C ILE A 446 7.56 -13.13 -12.77
N ASP A 447 6.99 -12.75 -13.93
CA ASP A 447 7.77 -12.33 -15.10
C ASP A 447 8.44 -11.00 -14.78
N LEU A 448 9.78 -10.96 -14.73
CA LEU A 448 10.55 -9.74 -14.49
C LEU A 448 11.04 -9.09 -15.78
N ASP A 449 11.02 -9.79 -16.92
CA ASP A 449 11.68 -9.35 -18.16
C ASP A 449 11.00 -8.12 -18.81
N HIS A 450 9.90 -7.60 -18.25
CA HIS A 450 9.10 -6.49 -18.79
C HIS A 450 8.57 -5.52 -17.71
N TYR A 451 9.35 -5.25 -16.66
CA TYR A 451 9.09 -4.10 -15.76
C TYR A 451 9.62 -2.79 -16.36
#